data_AF-A0A3T0M0F6-F1
#
_entry.id   AF-A0A3T0M0F6-F1
#
_cell.length_a   1.000
_cell.length_b   1.000
_cell.length_c   1.000
_cell.angle_alpha   90.00
_cell.angle_beta   90.00
_cell.angle_gamma   90.00
#
_symmetry.space_group_name_H-M   'P 1'
#
loop_
_entity.id
_entity.type
_entity.pdbx_description
1 polymer ?
#
loop_
_entity_poly.entity_id
_entity_poly.type
_entity_poly.pdbx_seq_one_letter_code
_entity_poly.pdbx_strand_id
1 'polypeptide(L)' 'MTAIVIISSFLIGILEGIPLVKKKMWKELSCVVILLIMALFFQVSINLGMATPIDLIEKLFEPIGKTFFNKL' A
#
# COMPACT_ATOMS: atom_id res chain seq x y z
N MET A 1 5.11 0.87 -12.46
CA MET A 1 4.40 0.62 -11.19
C MET A 1 4.43 1.86 -10.29
N THR A 2 5.60 2.44 -10.05
CA THR A 2 5.81 3.70 -9.29
C THR A 2 4.91 4.86 -9.69
N ALA A 3 4.81 5.16 -11.00
CA ALA A 3 4.00 6.28 -11.48
C ALA A 3 2.51 6.14 -11.14
N ILE A 4 1.98 4.90 -11.21
CA ILE A 4 0.59 4.60 -10.86
C ILE A 4 0.37 4.86 -9.37
N VAL A 5 1.27 4.39 -8.50
CA VAL A 5 1.17 4.60 -7.05
C VAL A 5 1.20 6.08 -6.68
N ILE A 6 2.04 6.87 -7.34
CA ILE A 6 2.12 8.32 -7.11
C ILE A 6 0.81 9.01 -7.53
N ILE A 7 0.31 8.70 -8.73
CA ILE A 7 -0.95 9.29 -9.25
C ILE A 7 -2.13 8.88 -8.37
N SER A 8 -2.23 7.61 -7.99
CA SER A 8 -3.28 7.11 -7.10
C SER A 8 -3.21 7.76 -5.72
N SER A 9 -2.02 7.92 -5.15
CA SER A 9 -1.84 8.59 -3.86
C SER A 9 -2.33 10.03 -3.89
N PHE A 10 -2.05 10.75 -4.99
CA PHE A 10 -2.53 12.12 -5.19
C PHE A 10 -4.05 12.18 -5.35
N LEU A 11 -4.64 11.27 -6.12
CA LEU A 11 -6.08 11.16 -6.27
C LEU A 11 -6.78 10.88 -4.94
N ILE A 12 -6.29 9.92 -4.16
CA ILE A 12 -6.84 9.55 -2.86
C ILE A 12 -6.75 10.74 -1.89
N GLY A 13 -5.60 11.42 -1.85
CA GLY A 13 -5.42 12.60 -1.02
C GLY A 13 -6.43 13.73 -1.34
N ILE A 14 -6.75 13.93 -2.62
CA ILE A 14 -7.74 14.94 -3.04
C ILE A 14 -9.17 14.47 -2.75
N LEU A 15 -9.53 13.25 -3.19
CA LEU A 15 -10.88 12.71 -3.10
C LEU A 15 -11.32 12.48 -1.66
N GLU A 16 -10.43 11.98 -0.80
CA GLU A 16 -10.74 11.73 0.61
C GLU A 16 -10.36 12.93 1.49
N GLY A 17 -9.24 13.60 1.22
CA GLY A 17 -8.78 14.71 2.06
C GLY A 17 -9.73 15.90 2.05
N ILE A 18 -10.24 16.33 0.90
CA ILE A 18 -11.16 17.48 0.80
C ILE A 18 -12.44 17.29 1.65
N PRO A 19 -13.20 16.19 1.51
CA PRO A 19 -14.40 15.99 2.32
C PRO A 19 -14.09 15.80 3.80
N LEU A 20 -12.95 15.18 4.16
CA LEU A 20 -12.54 14.99 5.55
C LEU A 20 -12.21 16.32 6.24
N VAL A 21 -11.49 17.22 5.55
CA VAL A 21 -11.23 18.59 6.04
C VAL A 21 -12.56 19.34 6.19
N LYS A 22 -13.45 19.27 5.18
CA LYS A 22 -14.73 19.97 5.20
C LYS A 22 -15.63 19.51 6.36
N LYS A 23 -15.61 18.23 6.69
CA LYS A 23 -16.36 17.65 7.81
C LYS A 23 -15.65 17.78 9.17
N LYS A 24 -14.47 18.41 9.23
CA LYS A 24 -13.62 18.53 10.44
C LYS A 24 -13.29 17.17 11.08
N MET A 25 -13.19 16.11 10.29
CA MET A 25 -12.93 14.75 10.76
C MET A 25 -11.42 14.49 10.84
N TRP A 26 -10.77 15.17 11.78
CA TRP A 26 -9.30 15.20 11.89
C TRP A 26 -8.66 13.83 12.15
N LYS A 27 -9.36 12.94 12.87
CA LYS A 27 -8.85 11.58 13.17
C LYS A 27 -8.75 10.73 11.90
N GLU A 28 -9.77 10.77 11.05
CA GLU A 28 -9.78 10.06 9.78
C GLU A 28 -8.81 10.67 8.78
N LEU A 29 -8.71 12.00 8.75
CA LEU A 29 -7.69 12.67 7.95
C LEU A 29 -6.28 12.22 8.34
N SER A 30 -5.98 12.12 9.64
CA SER A 30 -4.70 11.58 10.11
C SER A 30 -4.49 10.14 9.68
N CYS A 31 -5.54 9.31 9.71
CA CYS A 31 -5.47 7.92 9.26
C CYS A 31 -5.12 7.84 7.76
N VAL A 32 -5.82 8.59 6.91
CA VAL A 32 -5.57 8.64 5.46
C VAL A 32 -4.15 9.11 5.16
N VAL A 33 -3.67 10.14 5.86
CA VAL A 33 -2.29 10.64 5.69
C VAL A 33 -1.26 9.59 6.08
N ILE A 34 -1.45 8.90 7.21
CA ILE A 34 -0.54 7.83 7.64
C ILE A 34 -0.52 6.68 6.63
N LEU A 35 -1.68 6.26 6.13
CA LEU A 35 -1.79 5.21 5.12
C LEU A 35 -1.10 5.61 3.81
N LEU A 36 -1.26 6.85 3.36
CA LEU A 36 -0.56 7.37 2.18
C LEU A 36 0.96 7.39 2.36
N ILE A 37 1.45 7.82 3.53
CA ILE A 37 2.88 7.81 3.85
C ILE A 37 3.42 6.37 3.84
N MET A 38 2.70 5.42 4.45
CA MET A 38 3.08 4.00 4.44
C MET A 38 3.14 3.43 3.01
N ALA A 39 2.15 3.74 2.18
CA ALA A 39 2.13 3.30 0.78
C ALA A 39 3.33 3.82 -0.01
N LEU A 40 3.67 5.11 0.14
CA LEU A 40 4.85 5.70 -0.49
C LEU A 40 6.15 5.10 0.06
N PHE A 41 6.22 4.86 1.37
CA PHE A 41 7.38 4.24 2.00
C PHE A 41 7.61 2.82 1.47
N PHE A 42 6.55 2.02 1.32
CA PHE A 42 6.66 0.70 0.70
C PHE A 42 7.10 0.75 -0.76
N GLN A 43 6.59 1.70 -1.54
CA GLN A 43 7.03 1.85 -2.92
C GLN A 43 8.52 2.23 -3.01
N VAL A 44 9.00 3.10 -2.11
CA VAL A 44 10.41 3.48 -2.03
C VAL A 44 11.27 2.29 -1.60
N SER A 45 10.85 1.50 -0.62
CA SER A 45 11.59 0.31 -0.19
C SER A 45 11.70 -0.73 -1.32
N ILE A 46 10.65 -0.93 -2.11
CA ILE A 46 10.68 -1.81 -3.29
C ILE A 46 11.72 -1.30 -4.30
N ASN A 47 11.71 0.00 -4.59
CA ASN A 47 12.66 0.59 -5.55
C ASN A 47 14.12 0.51 -5.06
N LEU A 48 14.35 0.51 -3.75
CA LEU A 48 15.66 0.32 -3.13
C LEU A 48 16.11 -1.15 -3.09
N GLY A 49 15.28 -2.09 -3.58
CA GLY A 49 15.57 -3.52 -3.54
C GLY A 49 15.53 -4.11 -2.13
N MET A 50 14.88 -3.41 -1.18
CA MET A 50 14.68 -3.94 0.17
C MET A 50 13.54 -4.95 0.17
N ALA A 51 13.74 -6.05 0.87
CA ALA A 51 12.69 -7.04 1.08
C ALA A 51 11.53 -6.40 1.84
N THR A 52 10.34 -6.43 1.24
CA THR A 52 9.14 -5.93 1.88
C THR A 52 8.45 -7.03 2.71
N PRO A 53 7.56 -6.66 3.64
CA PRO A 53 6.72 -7.65 4.32
C PRO A 53 5.91 -8.52 3.35
N ILE A 54 5.59 -7.97 2.17
CA ILE A 54 4.88 -8.70 1.10
C ILE A 54 5.77 -9.82 0.54
N ASP A 55 7.06 -9.57 0.31
CA ASP A 55 8.01 -10.60 -0.12
C ASP A 55 8.14 -11.74 0.91
N LEU A 56 8.07 -11.40 2.20
CA LEU A 56 8.07 -12.39 3.28
C LEU A 56 6.81 -13.25 3.26
N ILE A 57 5.65 -12.62 3.09
CA ILE A 57 4.37 -13.31 2.95
C ILE A 57 4.41 -14.22 1.71
N GLU A 58 4.86 -13.71 0.57
CA GLU A 58 4.95 -14.47 -0.67
C GLU A 58 5.83 -15.72 -0.48
N LYS A 59 7.01 -15.59 0.13
CA LYS A 59 7.87 -16.74 0.46
C LYS A 59 7.25 -17.74 1.44
N LEU A 60 6.43 -17.27 2.38
CA LEU A 60 5.71 -18.13 3.33
C LEU A 60 4.58 -18.91 2.66
N PHE A 61 3.90 -18.29 1.69
CA PHE A 61 2.78 -18.90 0.96
C PHE A 61 3.20 -19.66 -0.29
N GLU A 62 4.40 -19.42 -0.83
CA GLU A 62 5.00 -20.16 -1.95
C GLU A 62 4.96 -21.70 -1.79
N PRO A 63 5.34 -22.29 -0.64
CA PRO A 63 5.25 -23.74 -0.46
C PRO A 63 3.80 -24.24 -0.45
N ILE A 64 2.86 -23.44 0.08
CA ILE A 64 1.43 -23.79 0.09
C ILE A 64 0.90 -23.76 -1.34
N GLY A 65 1.23 -22.71 -2.11
CA GLY A 65 0.86 -22.58 -3.51
C GLY A 65 1.39 -23.73 -4.37
N LYS A 66 2.68 -24.08 -4.22
CA LYS A 66 3.26 -25.24 -4.93
C LYS A 66 2.59 -26.55 -4.55
N THR A 67 2.24 -26.74 -3.28
CA THR A 67 1.58 -27.98 -2.83
C THR A 67 0.15 -28.10 -3.38
N PHE A 68 -0.58 -26.99 -3.51
CA PHE A 68 -1.94 -26.99 -4.05
C PHE A 68 -1.99 -27.07 -5.59
N PHE A 69 -1.12 -26.33 -6.29
CA PHE A 69 -1.11 -26.32 -7.76
C PHE A 69 -0.40 -27.53 -8.37
N ASN A 70 0.57 -28.15 -7.69
CA ASN A 70 1.26 -29.35 -8.20
C ASN A 70 0.48 -30.65 -7.95
N LYS A 71 -0.70 -30.55 -7.31
CA LYS A 71 -1.61 -31.68 -7.03
C LYS A 71 -2.84 -31.69 -7.95
N LEU A 72 -2.94 -30.72 -8.87
CA LEU A 72 -3.93 -30.64 -9.94
C LEU A 72 -3.30 -31.07 -11.27
#